data_AF-A0A6J5DW18-F1
#
_entry.id   AF-A0A6J5DW18-F1
#
_cell.length_a   1.000
_cell.length_b   1.000
_cell.length_c   1.000
_cell.angle_alpha   90.00
_cell.angle_beta   90.00
_cell.angle_gamma   90.00
#
_symmetry.space_group_name_H-M   'P 1'
#
loop_
_entity.id
_entity.type
_entity.pdbx_description
1 polymer ?
#
loop_
_entity_poly.entity_id
_entity_poly.type
_entity_poly.pdbx_seq_one_letter_code
_entity_poly.pdbx_strand_id
1 'polypeptide(L)'
;MIALEKHPVKILHLNVRTEQHGDVERTAVDIKLGFDVPNTYLESLGPGLRESLYEIDPGADPSLLDDADHLTHVRFPQLGKQKWAGEWDAVGLHLHLGNGRGKGDLLFVESTLGKFIFIAKEGGTCSCEARAQVLPTPDETAKLVGLLKRQVPATIDMSNAVNSDEDEDDE
;
A
#
# COMPACT_ATOMS: atom_id res chain seq x y z
N MET A 1 -4.78 -5.97 -7.78
CA MET A 1 -5.44 -5.37 -6.62
C MET A 1 -4.49 -5.35 -5.42
N ILE A 2 -4.27 -4.17 -4.84
CA ILE A 2 -3.31 -3.93 -3.73
C ILE A 2 -3.95 -4.34 -2.39
N ALA A 3 -4.12 -5.63 -2.15
CA ALA A 3 -4.65 -6.14 -0.87
C ALA A 3 -3.51 -6.52 0.08
N LEU A 4 -3.72 -6.36 1.39
CA LEU A 4 -2.81 -6.84 2.44
C LEU A 4 -3.63 -7.48 3.55
N GLU A 5 -3.15 -8.56 4.17
CA GLU A 5 -3.81 -9.18 5.33
C GLU A 5 -2.84 -9.26 6.50
N LYS A 6 -3.13 -8.52 7.58
CA LYS A 6 -2.30 -8.44 8.80
C LYS A 6 -0.80 -8.31 8.52
N HIS A 7 -0.48 -7.58 7.45
CA HIS A 7 0.87 -7.43 6.96
C HIS A 7 1.61 -6.36 7.78
N PRO A 8 2.91 -6.53 8.08
CA PRO A 8 3.67 -5.50 8.77
C PRO A 8 3.79 -4.22 7.92
N VAL A 9 3.20 -3.13 8.40
CA VAL A 9 3.22 -1.83 7.74
C VAL A 9 3.79 -0.78 8.69
N LYS A 10 4.70 0.05 8.19
CA LYS A 10 5.27 1.18 8.91
C LYS A 10 4.46 2.45 8.62
N ILE A 11 4.06 3.15 9.67
CA ILE A 11 3.46 4.49 9.56
C ILE A 11 4.59 5.51 9.37
N LEU A 12 4.90 5.87 8.13
CA LEU A 12 6.03 6.73 7.79
C LEU A 12 5.77 8.19 8.12
N HIS A 13 4.56 8.67 7.82
CA HIS A 13 4.17 10.05 8.02
C HIS A 13 2.66 10.16 8.23
N LEU A 14 2.24 11.21 8.92
CA LEU A 14 0.84 11.58 9.14
C LEU A 14 0.70 13.05 8.82
N ASN A 15 -0.30 13.40 8.02
CA ASN A 15 -0.66 14.78 7.75
C ASN A 15 -2.13 15.00 8.11
N VAL A 16 -2.40 15.89 9.06
CA VAL A 16 -3.75 16.24 9.49
C VAL A 16 -4.21 17.43 8.66
N ARG A 17 -5.40 17.35 8.08
CA ARG A 17 -6.01 18.40 7.27
C ARG A 17 -7.47 18.58 7.67
N THR A 18 -7.99 19.77 7.40
CA THR A 18 -9.43 20.03 7.50
C THR A 18 -10.03 19.90 6.11
N GLU A 19 -11.08 19.10 5.97
CA GLU A 19 -11.87 19.01 4.74
C GLU A 19 -13.26 19.61 4.97
N GLN A 20 -13.74 20.35 3.98
CA GLN A 20 -15.14 20.79 3.94
C GLN A 20 -15.98 19.70 3.28
N HIS A 21 -17.00 19.26 3.99
CA HIS A 21 -18.00 18.35 3.46
C HIS A 21 -19.36 19.06 3.50
N GLY A 22 -19.65 19.81 2.43
CA GLY A 22 -20.71 20.82 2.42
C GLY A 22 -20.41 21.94 3.42
N ASP A 23 -21.34 22.20 4.34
CA ASP A 23 -21.20 23.25 5.36
C ASP A 23 -20.49 22.78 6.65
N VAL A 24 -19.98 21.54 6.68
CA VAL A 24 -19.36 20.94 7.89
C VAL A 24 -17.88 20.67 7.65
N GLU A 25 -17.03 21.22 8.51
CA GLU A 25 -15.62 20.88 8.57
C GLU A 25 -15.42 19.52 9.27
N ARG A 26 -14.64 18.64 8.65
CA ARG A 26 -14.20 17.37 9.24
C ARG A 26 -12.69 17.27 9.24
N THR A 27 -12.16 16.61 10.25
CA THR A 27 -10.74 16.24 10.30
C THR A 27 -10.52 15.07 9.36
N ALA A 28 -9.61 15.24 8.41
CA ALA A 28 -9.08 14.16 7.59
C ALA A 28 -7.61 13.95 7.92
N VAL A 29 -7.13 12.72 7.78
CA VAL A 29 -5.73 12.37 8.01
C VAL A 29 -5.21 11.57 6.83
N ASP A 30 -4.13 12.06 6.24
CA ASP A 30 -3.36 11.32 5.25
C ASP A 30 -2.29 10.49 5.99
N ILE A 31 -2.39 9.18 5.89
CA ILE A 31 -1.47 8.22 6.48
C ILE A 31 -0.54 7.71 5.39
N LYS A 32 0.75 8.04 5.49
CA LYS A 32 1.76 7.46 4.62
C LYS A 32 2.24 6.13 5.19
N LEU A 33 1.88 5.05 4.51
CA LEU A 33 2.23 3.68 4.81
C LEU A 33 3.49 3.27 4.04
N GLY A 34 4.32 2.43 4.64
CA GLY A 34 5.48 1.81 3.98
C GLY A 34 5.56 0.33 4.34
N PHE A 35 5.75 -0.53 3.35
CA PHE A 35 5.75 -1.97 3.52
C PHE A 35 6.55 -2.68 2.44
N ASP A 36 7.09 -3.85 2.76
CA ASP A 36 7.82 -4.70 1.82
C ASP A 36 6.97 -5.92 1.46
N VAL A 37 6.89 -6.25 0.18
CA VAL A 37 6.12 -7.37 -0.36
C VAL A 37 6.96 -8.16 -1.37
N PRO A 38 6.60 -9.42 -1.66
CA PRO A 38 7.19 -10.14 -2.80
C PRO A 38 6.94 -9.39 -4.12
N ASN A 39 7.84 -9.53 -5.08
CA ASN A 39 7.71 -8.88 -6.38
C ASN A 39 6.50 -9.36 -7.22
N THR A 40 5.95 -10.54 -6.94
CA THR A 40 4.68 -11.04 -7.49
C THR A 40 3.53 -10.07 -7.23
N TYR A 41 3.62 -9.26 -6.18
CA TYR A 41 2.66 -8.20 -5.89
C TYR A 41 2.48 -7.18 -7.01
N LEU A 42 3.52 -6.98 -7.85
CA LEU A 42 3.47 -6.07 -8.99
C LEU A 42 2.53 -6.55 -10.10
N GLU A 43 2.30 -7.86 -10.23
CA GLU A 43 1.32 -8.41 -11.18
C GLU A 43 -0.09 -7.94 -10.86
N SER A 44 -0.34 -7.62 -9.59
CA SER A 44 -1.62 -7.07 -9.14
C SER A 44 -1.85 -5.62 -9.61
N LEU A 45 -0.80 -4.89 -9.99
CA LEU A 45 -0.89 -3.53 -10.53
C LEU A 45 -1.08 -3.53 -12.04
N GLY A 46 -0.39 -4.44 -12.73
CA GLY A 46 -0.47 -4.56 -14.17
C GLY A 46 0.20 -5.83 -14.67
N PRO A 47 -0.39 -6.55 -15.65
CA PRO A 47 0.24 -7.69 -16.28
C PRO A 47 1.62 -7.32 -16.87
N GLY A 48 2.63 -8.15 -16.63
CA GLY A 48 3.98 -7.96 -17.16
C GLY A 48 4.85 -6.94 -16.40
N LEU A 49 4.31 -6.23 -15.41
CA LEU A 49 5.07 -5.23 -14.67
C LEU A 49 6.23 -5.86 -13.89
N ARG A 50 6.01 -7.03 -13.28
CA ARG A 50 7.06 -7.80 -12.60
C ARG A 50 8.20 -8.14 -13.54
N GLU A 51 7.89 -8.74 -14.69
CA GLU A 51 8.85 -9.18 -15.71
C GLU A 51 9.62 -8.02 -16.35
N SER A 52 9.01 -6.83 -16.37
CA SER A 52 9.66 -5.62 -16.87
C SER A 52 10.73 -5.06 -15.92
N LEU A 53 10.67 -5.41 -14.63
CA LEU A 53 11.55 -4.88 -13.59
C LEU A 53 12.51 -5.92 -13.03
N TYR A 54 12.14 -7.19 -13.12
CA TYR A 54 12.93 -8.31 -12.62
C TYR A 54 13.28 -9.29 -13.74
N GLU A 55 14.40 -9.96 -13.56
CA GLU A 55 14.86 -11.05 -14.40
C GLU A 55 15.41 -12.19 -13.56
N ILE A 56 15.61 -13.34 -14.20
CA ILE A 56 16.34 -14.44 -13.62
C ILE A 56 17.77 -13.95 -13.35
N ASP A 57 18.31 -14.26 -12.18
CA ASP A 57 19.70 -13.98 -11.86
C ASP A 57 20.61 -14.57 -12.95
N PRO A 58 21.41 -13.74 -13.65
CA PRO A 58 22.31 -14.21 -14.71
C PRO A 58 23.34 -15.24 -14.22
N GLY A 59 23.63 -15.27 -12.91
CA GLY A 59 24.51 -16.24 -12.28
C GLY A 59 23.83 -17.54 -11.83
N ALA A 60 22.50 -17.62 -11.91
CA ALA A 60 21.76 -18.82 -11.52
C ALA A 60 21.92 -19.92 -12.58
N ASP A 61 22.11 -21.16 -12.10
CA ASP A 61 22.06 -22.34 -12.96
C ASP A 61 20.60 -22.66 -13.31
N PRO A 62 20.18 -22.57 -14.58
CA PRO A 62 18.80 -22.84 -14.97
C PRO A 62 18.33 -24.25 -14.65
N SER A 63 19.24 -25.21 -14.46
CA SER A 63 18.90 -26.59 -14.06
C SER A 63 18.56 -26.72 -12.57
N LEU A 64 18.85 -25.70 -11.76
CA LEU A 64 18.51 -25.62 -10.33
C LEU A 64 17.29 -24.72 -10.08
N LEU A 65 16.74 -24.10 -11.13
CA LEU A 65 15.56 -23.27 -11.04
C LEU A 65 14.33 -24.14 -11.33
N ASP A 66 13.61 -24.51 -10.28
CA ASP A 66 12.41 -25.35 -10.41
C ASP A 66 11.21 -24.60 -11.02
N ASP A 67 11.21 -23.25 -11.04
CA ASP A 67 10.05 -22.45 -11.46
C ASP A 67 10.42 -21.12 -12.16
N ALA A 68 9.54 -20.71 -13.07
CA ALA A 68 9.59 -19.42 -13.79
C ALA A 68 9.44 -18.19 -12.86
N ASP A 69 9.05 -18.39 -11.60
CA ASP A 69 8.89 -17.35 -10.59
C ASP A 69 10.21 -16.90 -9.94
N HIS A 70 11.36 -17.43 -10.38
CA HIS A 70 12.67 -17.06 -9.85
C HIS A 70 13.23 -15.73 -10.41
N LEU A 71 12.36 -14.74 -10.61
CA LEU A 71 12.73 -13.41 -11.08
C LEU A 71 13.24 -12.56 -9.91
N THR A 72 14.47 -12.77 -9.44
CA THR A 72 14.97 -12.11 -8.22
C THR A 72 15.94 -10.97 -8.48
N HIS A 73 16.53 -10.89 -9.67
CA HIS A 73 17.50 -9.87 -10.07
C HIS A 73 16.80 -8.63 -10.63
N VAL A 74 17.22 -7.43 -10.22
CA VAL A 74 16.61 -6.17 -10.71
C VAL A 74 17.24 -5.76 -12.04
N ARG A 75 16.42 -5.65 -13.10
CA ARG A 75 16.88 -5.26 -14.45
C ARG A 75 17.45 -3.85 -14.51
N PHE A 76 16.81 -2.92 -13.81
CA PHE A 76 17.12 -1.48 -13.89
C PHE A 76 17.35 -0.88 -12.49
N PRO A 77 18.46 -1.18 -11.79
CA PRO A 77 18.69 -0.72 -10.42
C PRO A 77 18.71 0.81 -10.28
N GLN A 78 19.04 1.53 -11.35
CA GLN A 78 19.11 3.00 -11.39
C GLN A 78 17.73 3.67 -11.54
N LEU A 79 16.68 2.91 -11.87
CA LEU A 79 15.35 3.45 -12.12
C LEU A 79 14.74 4.09 -10.86
N GLY A 80 15.15 3.63 -9.67
CA GLY A 80 14.75 4.20 -8.40
C GLY A 80 13.24 4.07 -8.11
N LYS A 81 12.66 5.10 -7.49
CA LYS A 81 11.24 5.13 -7.08
C LYS A 81 10.30 5.28 -8.27
N GLN A 82 9.43 4.30 -8.48
CA GLN A 82 8.36 4.37 -9.47
C GLN A 82 7.07 4.84 -8.83
N LYS A 83 6.40 5.80 -9.46
CA LYS A 83 5.08 6.28 -9.02
C LYS A 83 4.01 5.59 -9.86
N TRP A 84 3.01 5.05 -9.19
CA TRP A 84 1.78 4.60 -9.82
C TRP A 84 0.76 5.73 -9.75
N ALA A 85 0.16 6.07 -10.89
CA ALA A 85 -0.79 7.17 -10.98
C ALA A 85 -2.15 6.82 -10.36
N GLY A 86 -2.55 5.54 -10.45
CA GLY A 86 -3.85 5.07 -10.00
C GLY A 86 -4.14 5.33 -8.52
N GLU A 87 -5.41 5.64 -8.26
CA GLU A 87 -6.00 5.86 -6.94
C GLU A 87 -7.29 5.03 -6.81
N TRP A 88 -7.50 4.49 -5.61
CA TRP A 88 -8.62 3.61 -5.31
C TRP A 88 -9.43 4.18 -4.15
N ASP A 89 -10.72 4.40 -4.39
CA ASP A 89 -11.68 4.80 -3.37
C ASP A 89 -12.36 3.60 -2.72
N ALA A 90 -13.11 3.83 -1.64
CA ALA A 90 -13.85 2.80 -0.90
C ALA A 90 -12.96 1.62 -0.42
N VAL A 91 -11.69 1.91 -0.11
CA VAL A 91 -10.72 0.94 0.41
C VAL A 91 -10.87 0.80 1.92
N GLY A 92 -11.00 -0.43 2.42
CA GLY A 92 -11.00 -0.71 3.85
C GLY A 92 -9.58 -0.73 4.42
N LEU A 93 -9.33 0.04 5.48
CA LEU A 93 -8.06 0.05 6.20
C LEU A 93 -8.25 -0.36 7.66
N HIS A 94 -7.58 -1.42 8.09
CA HIS A 94 -7.59 -1.88 9.47
C HIS A 94 -6.17 -1.95 10.03
N LEU A 95 -5.85 -1.11 11.00
CA LEU A 95 -4.61 -1.16 11.78
C LEU A 95 -4.85 -1.99 13.06
N HIS A 96 -4.17 -3.13 13.15
CA HIS A 96 -4.30 -4.08 14.26
C HIS A 96 -3.37 -3.64 15.40
N LEU A 97 -3.91 -2.94 16.39
CA LEU A 97 -3.16 -2.37 17.52
C LEU A 97 -3.31 -3.18 18.81
N GLY A 98 -4.33 -4.02 18.89
CA GLY A 98 -4.66 -4.81 20.06
C GLY A 98 -3.82 -6.07 20.19
N ASN A 99 -3.68 -6.53 21.43
CA ASN A 99 -2.92 -7.74 21.80
C ASN A 99 -3.69 -9.04 21.46
N GLY A 100 -4.41 -9.10 20.34
CA GLY A 100 -5.09 -10.31 19.83
C GLY A 100 -6.60 -10.40 20.03
N ARG A 101 -7.31 -9.35 20.51
CA ARG A 101 -8.79 -9.33 20.62
C ARG A 101 -9.47 -8.08 20.02
N GLY A 102 -8.80 -7.35 19.12
CA GLY A 102 -9.36 -6.17 18.44
C GLY A 102 -9.61 -4.93 19.32
N LYS A 103 -9.40 -5.03 20.65
CA LYS A 103 -9.49 -3.86 21.53
C LYS A 103 -8.37 -2.88 21.22
N GLY A 104 -8.76 -1.69 20.76
CA GLY A 104 -7.85 -0.59 20.49
C GLY A 104 -7.43 -0.45 19.03
N ASP A 105 -7.85 -1.37 18.16
CA ASP A 105 -7.61 -1.28 16.71
C ASP A 105 -8.23 -0.01 16.12
N LEU A 106 -7.71 0.38 14.97
CA LEU A 106 -8.28 1.45 14.14
C LEU A 106 -8.83 0.83 12.88
N LEU A 107 -10.14 0.94 12.68
CA LEU A 107 -10.84 0.43 11.51
C LEU A 107 -11.49 1.60 10.76
N PHE A 108 -11.02 1.82 9.55
CA PHE A 108 -11.59 2.76 8.61
C PHE A 108 -12.26 1.95 7.50
N VAL A 109 -13.59 1.93 7.52
CA VAL A 109 -14.39 1.15 6.56
C VAL A 109 -14.22 1.68 5.14
N GLU A 110 -14.07 2.99 5.01
CA GLU A 110 -13.84 3.67 3.74
C GLU A 110 -12.65 4.61 3.86
N SER A 111 -11.73 4.48 2.91
CA SER A 111 -10.55 5.31 2.75
C SER A 111 -10.18 5.40 1.27
N THR A 112 -9.45 6.44 0.91
CA THR A 112 -8.87 6.57 -0.42
C THR A 112 -7.41 6.16 -0.36
N LEU A 113 -7.01 5.17 -1.15
CA LEU A 113 -5.64 4.69 -1.28
C LEU A 113 -5.03 5.22 -2.58
N GLY A 114 -3.98 6.03 -2.47
CA GLY A 114 -3.33 6.62 -3.64
C GLY A 114 -1.88 6.95 -3.40
N LYS A 115 -1.28 7.70 -4.34
CA LYS A 115 0.15 8.06 -4.33
C LYS A 115 1.05 6.83 -4.10
N PHE A 116 0.69 5.72 -4.73
CA PHE A 116 1.41 4.48 -4.57
C PHE A 116 2.78 4.59 -5.24
N ILE A 117 3.82 4.20 -4.52
CA ILE A 117 5.21 4.23 -4.97
C ILE A 117 5.80 2.86 -4.70
N PHE A 118 6.57 2.34 -5.65
CA PHE A 118 7.30 1.10 -5.44
C PHE A 118 8.76 1.21 -5.90
N ILE A 119 9.61 0.38 -5.29
CA ILE A 119 11.04 0.26 -5.59
C ILE A 119 11.34 -1.22 -5.68
N ALA A 120 11.83 -1.66 -6.84
CA ALA A 120 12.34 -3.01 -6.99
C ALA A 120 13.67 -3.16 -6.21
N LYS A 121 13.81 -4.26 -5.46
CA LYS A 121 15.04 -4.59 -4.73
C LYS A 121 15.52 -5.98 -5.11
N GLU A 122 16.83 -6.15 -5.08
CA GLU A 122 17.46 -7.46 -5.27
C GLU A 122 16.89 -8.50 -4.30
N GLY A 123 16.81 -9.74 -4.77
CA GLY A 123 16.24 -10.85 -4.01
C GLY A 123 14.72 -10.95 -4.11
N GLY A 124 14.11 -10.34 -5.14
CA GLY A 124 12.67 -10.47 -5.42
C GLY A 124 11.75 -9.74 -4.44
N THR A 125 12.26 -8.74 -3.71
CA THR A 125 11.47 -7.92 -2.79
C THR A 125 11.12 -6.59 -3.42
N CYS A 126 9.87 -6.15 -3.26
CA CYS A 126 9.41 -4.83 -3.66
C CYS A 126 9.09 -3.98 -2.43
N SER A 127 9.72 -2.82 -2.30
CA SER A 127 9.35 -1.85 -1.27
C SER A 127 8.29 -0.91 -1.78
N CYS A 128 7.18 -0.84 -1.07
CA CYS A 128 6.03 -0.03 -1.41
C CYS A 128 5.79 1.07 -0.39
N GLU A 129 5.35 2.23 -0.87
CA GLU A 129 4.77 3.30 -0.07
C GLU A 129 3.38 3.61 -0.63
N ALA A 130 2.39 3.83 0.23
CA ALA A 130 1.05 4.20 -0.17
C ALA A 130 0.50 5.29 0.76
N ARG A 131 -0.39 6.13 0.28
CA ARG A 131 -1.15 7.07 1.12
C ARG A 131 -2.56 6.54 1.29
N ALA A 132 -2.99 6.33 2.52
CA ALA A 132 -4.40 6.14 2.87
C ALA A 132 -4.97 7.43 3.44
N GLN A 133 -6.07 7.93 2.88
CA GLN A 133 -6.78 9.10 3.37
C GLN A 133 -8.01 8.64 4.16
N VAL A 134 -8.08 9.03 5.42
CA VAL A 134 -9.13 8.58 6.34
C VAL A 134 -9.81 9.77 7.01
N LEU A 135 -11.03 9.55 7.49
CA LEU A 135 -11.81 10.51 8.28
C LEU A 135 -11.93 10.04 9.75
N PRO A 136 -10.87 10.17 10.56
CA PRO A 136 -10.86 9.68 11.92
C PRO A 136 -11.64 10.60 12.86
N THR A 137 -12.16 10.02 13.94
CA THR A 137 -12.59 10.77 15.12
C THR A 137 -11.39 11.40 15.85
N PRO A 138 -11.60 12.36 16.78
CA PRO A 138 -10.52 12.94 17.57
C PRO A 138 -9.70 11.89 18.36
N ASP A 139 -10.37 10.89 18.94
CA ASP A 139 -9.71 9.82 19.70
C ASP A 139 -8.86 8.93 18.81
N GLU A 140 -9.34 8.61 17.60
CA GLU A 140 -8.59 7.84 16.61
C GLU A 140 -7.39 8.63 16.07
N THR A 141 -7.56 9.94 15.87
CA THR A 141 -6.45 10.84 15.49
C THR A 141 -5.34 10.82 16.52
N ALA A 142 -5.69 10.92 17.81
CA ALA A 142 -4.71 10.84 18.90
C ALA A 142 -3.96 9.49 18.91
N LYS A 143 -4.67 8.38 18.66
CA LYS A 143 -4.06 7.06 18.52
C LYS A 143 -3.12 6.99 17.32
N LEU A 144 -3.53 7.48 16.15
CA LEU A 144 -2.71 7.53 14.94
C LEU A 144 -1.39 8.25 15.19
N VAL A 145 -1.42 9.42 15.84
CA VAL A 145 -0.21 10.18 16.19
C VAL A 145 0.75 9.32 17.03
N GLY A 146 0.23 8.52 17.96
CA GLY A 146 1.02 7.57 18.75
C GLY A 146 1.69 6.45 17.95
N LEU A 147 1.24 6.18 16.73
CA LEU A 147 1.79 5.17 15.82
C LEU A 147 2.85 5.72 14.87
N LEU A 148 3.06 7.04 14.82
CA LEU A 148 4.02 7.65 13.89
C LEU A 148 5.41 7.01 14.04
N LYS A 149 5.98 6.60 12.91
CA LYS A 149 7.26 5.88 12.75
C LYS A 149 7.29 4.46 13.34
N ARG A 150 6.17 3.93 13.84
CA ARG A 150 6.05 2.54 14.32
C ARG A 150 5.61 1.61 13.20
N GLN A 151 5.90 0.34 13.38
CA GLN A 151 5.40 -0.75 12.55
C GLN A 151 4.24 -1.42 13.27
N VAL A 152 3.14 -1.62 12.56
CA VAL A 152 1.92 -2.29 13.04
C VAL A 152 1.42 -3.25 11.96
N PRO A 153 0.80 -4.38 12.32
CA PRO A 153 0.09 -5.19 11.34
C PRO A 153 -1.09 -4.40 10.79
N ALA A 154 -1.27 -4.40 9.48
CA ALA A 154 -2.38 -3.74 8.80
C ALA A 154 -3.04 -4.67 7.77
N THR A 155 -4.34 -4.53 7.63
CA THR A 155 -5.11 -5.11 6.53
C THR A 155 -5.57 -3.98 5.61
N ILE A 156 -5.34 -4.14 4.30
CA ILE A 156 -5.90 -3.30 3.24
C ILE A 156 -6.84 -4.19 2.45
N ASP A 157 -8.13 -3.90 2.54
CA ASP A 157 -9.20 -4.62 1.86
C ASP A 157 -9.71 -3.79 0.67
N MET A 158 -9.63 -4.39 -0.50
CA MET A 158 -9.98 -3.77 -1.78
C MET A 158 -11.28 -4.35 -2.37
N SER A 159 -12.02 -5.15 -1.60
CA SER A 159 -13.24 -5.85 -2.08
C SER A 159 -14.34 -4.90 -2.57
N ASN A 160 -14.45 -3.71 -1.98
CA ASN A 160 -15.39 -2.66 -2.40
C ASN A 160 -14.70 -1.51 -3.15
N ALA A 161 -13.42 -1.66 -3.49
CA ALA A 161 -12.65 -0.57 -4.04
C ALA A 161 -13.10 -0.20 -5.45
N VAL A 162 -13.18 1.10 -5.72
CA VAL A 162 -13.50 1.65 -7.04
C VAL A 162 -12.25 2.35 -7.57
N ASN A 163 -11.91 2.11 -8.85
CA ASN A 163 -10.78 2.79 -9.48
C ASN A 163 -11.23 4.20 -9.88
N SER A 164 -10.74 5.20 -9.16
CA SER A 164 -11.16 6.60 -9.35
C SER A 164 -10.83 7.18 -10.73
N ASP A 165 -9.90 6.56 -11.47
CA ASP A 165 -9.52 6.97 -12.83
C ASP A 165 -10.41 6.37 -13.94
N GLU A 166 -11.26 5.38 -13.64
CA GLU A 166 -12.10 4.71 -14.67
C GLU A 166 -13.51 5.32 -14.82
N ASP A 167 -13.89 6.25 -13.95
CA ASP A 167 -15.24 6.84 -13.91
C ASP A 167 -15.37 8.21 -14.62
N GLU A 168 -14.32 8.71 -15.32
CA GLU A 168 -14.38 10.00 -16.04
C GLU A 168 -14.89 9.91 -17.51
N ASP A 169 -15.22 8.71 -18.02
CA ASP A 169 -15.57 8.51 -19.45
C ASP A 169 -17.08 8.37 -19.76
N ASP A 170 -17.98 8.75 -18.84
CA ASP A 170 -19.44 8.74 -19.06
C ASP A 170 -20.07 10.16 -19.01
N GLU A 171 -19.68 11.07 -19.91
CA GLU A 171 -20.49 12.26 -20.31
C GLU A 171 -20.45 12.54 -21.83
#